data_AF-A0A7W2RYM8-F1
#
_entry.id   AF-A0A7W2RYM8-F1
#
_cell.length_a   1.000
_cell.length_b   1.000
_cell.length_c   1.000
_cell.angle_alpha   90.00
_cell.angle_beta   90.00
_cell.angle_gamma   90.00
#
_symmetry.space_group_name_H-M   'P 1'
#
loop_
_entity.id
_entity.type
_entity.pdbx_description
1 polymer ?
#
loop_
_entity_poly.entity_id
_entity_poly.type
_entity_poly.pdbx_seq_one_letter_code
_entity_poly.pdbx_strand_id
1 'polypeptide(L)' 'MSALNKLLENYRQTSKTEREKGNYFEELTVTYFKNEPTYKGLYSDVWLYSDWATEQGIPIRAIPTCYHCKS' A
#
# COMPACT_ATOMS: atom_id res chain seq x y z
N MET A 1 11.22 21.09 7.94
CA MET A 1 10.60 19.98 7.17
C MET A 1 11.13 18.66 7.69
N SER A 2 10.26 17.70 8.03
CA SER A 2 10.66 16.35 8.47
C SER A 2 11.13 15.49 7.29
N ALA A 3 11.85 14.39 7.59
CA ALA A 3 12.27 13.41 6.58
C ALA A 3 11.07 12.79 5.85
N LEU A 4 9.97 12.51 6.58
CA LEU A 4 8.71 12.04 6.01
C LEU A 4 8.14 13.03 4.98
N ASN A 5 8.10 14.32 5.31
CA ASN A 5 7.54 15.32 4.40
C ASN A 5 8.38 15.45 3.12
N LYS A 6 9.71 15.29 3.21
CA LYS A 6 10.58 15.27 2.03
C LYS A 6 10.33 14.04 1.14
N LEU A 7 10.09 12.87 1.76
CA LEU A 7 9.77 11.64 1.04
C LEU A 7 8.43 11.75 0.31
N LEU A 8 7.39 12.23 1.01
CA LEU A 8 6.07 12.44 0.41
C LEU A 8 6.11 13.47 -0.73
N GLU A 9 6.91 14.52 -0.57
CA GLU A 9 7.10 15.51 -1.64
C GLU A 9 7.84 14.90 -2.84
N ASN A 10 8.85 14.06 -2.60
CA ASN A 10 9.51 13.32 -3.67
C ASN A 10 8.51 12.46 -4.43
N TYR A 11 7.66 11.68 -3.75
CA TYR A 11 6.63 10.87 -4.43
C TYR A 11 5.68 11.71 -5.29
N ARG A 12 5.30 12.92 -4.83
CA ARG A 12 4.48 13.84 -5.64
C ARG A 12 5.18 14.32 -6.90
N GLN A 13 6.49 14.59 -6.83
CA GLN A 13 7.28 15.09 -7.95
C GLN A 13 7.65 14.00 -8.96
N THR A 14 7.93 12.79 -8.47
CA THR A 14 8.41 11.66 -9.30
C THR A 14 7.26 10.92 -9.98
N SER A 15 6.05 10.98 -9.42
CA SER A 15 4.88 10.32 -10.00
C SER A 15 4.34 11.06 -11.21
N LYS A 16 4.16 10.36 -12.32
CA LYS A 16 3.58 10.90 -13.56
C LYS A 16 2.07 10.74 -13.60
N THR A 17 1.52 9.83 -12.80
CA THR A 17 0.07 9.59 -12.71
C THR A 17 -0.40 9.49 -11.26
N GLU A 18 -1.69 9.74 -11.03
CA GLU A 18 -2.31 9.55 -9.71
C GLU A 18 -2.24 8.09 -9.23
N ARG A 19 -2.18 7.13 -10.17
CA ARG A 19 -2.03 5.70 -9.83
C ARG A 19 -0.64 5.38 -9.30
N GLU A 20 0.40 5.96 -9.90
CA GLU A 20 1.78 5.82 -9.39
C GLU A 20 1.95 6.44 -8.00
N LYS A 21 1.31 7.59 -7.75
CA LYS A 21 1.27 8.20 -6.39
C LYS A 21 0.68 7.24 -5.37
N GLY A 22 -0.44 6.58 -5.73
CA GLY A 22 -1.08 5.57 -4.90
C GLY A 22 -0.16 4.39 -4.61
N ASN A 23 0.50 3.85 -5.63
CA ASN A 23 1.44 2.74 -5.48
C ASN A 23 2.61 3.08 -4.54
N TYR A 24 3.25 4.23 -4.71
CA TYR A 24 4.36 4.63 -3.84
C TYR A 24 3.92 4.81 -2.38
N PHE A 25 2.69 5.28 -2.17
CA PHE A 25 2.13 5.38 -0.82
C PHE A 25 1.88 3.99 -0.21
N GLU A 26 1.32 3.05 -0.98
CA GLU A 26 1.13 1.67 -0.53
C GLU A 26 2.48 1.01 -0.16
N GLU A 27 3.51 1.17 -1.00
CA GLU A 27 4.86 0.66 -0.71
C GLU A 27 5.45 1.23 0.58
N LEU A 28 5.27 2.53 0.81
CA LEU A 28 5.69 3.18 2.05
C LEU A 28 4.99 2.58 3.27
N THR A 29 3.68 2.38 3.19
CA THR A 29 2.87 1.81 4.27
C THR A 29 3.26 0.36 4.56
N VAL A 30 3.45 -0.47 3.53
CA VAL A 30 3.92 -1.85 3.70
C VAL A 30 5.30 -1.87 4.35
N THR A 31 6.22 -1.02 3.89
CA THR A 31 7.57 -0.91 4.45
C THR A 31 7.52 -0.47 5.91
N TYR A 32 6.66 0.48 6.25
CA TYR A 32 6.47 0.95 7.62
C TYR A 32 6.05 -0.20 8.55
N PHE A 33 4.99 -0.93 8.19
CA PHE A 33 4.49 -2.04 9.00
C PHE A 33 5.47 -3.21 9.13
N LYS A 34 6.29 -3.47 8.10
CA LYS A 34 7.33 -4.51 8.15
C LYS A 34 8.51 -4.16 9.05
N ASN A 35 8.86 -2.87 9.15
CA ASN A 35 10.05 -2.42 9.86
C ASN A 35 9.76 -2.01 11.31
N GLU A 36 8.55 -1.55 11.62
CA GLU A 36 8.25 -1.10 12.99
C GLU A 36 8.06 -2.30 13.94
N PRO A 37 8.83 -2.39 15.04
CA PRO A 37 8.82 -3.56 15.94
C PRO A 37 7.45 -3.87 16.54
N THR A 38 6.66 -2.83 16.86
CA THR A 38 5.31 -2.94 17.41
C THR A 38 4.38 -3.69 16.47
N TYR A 39 4.42 -3.36 15.17
CA TYR A 39 3.52 -3.95 14.17
C TYR A 39 4.07 -5.25 13.59
N LYS A 40 5.40 -5.41 13.53
CA LYS A 40 6.05 -6.63 13.09
C LYS A 40 5.69 -7.85 13.95
N GLY A 41 5.42 -7.64 15.24
CA GLY A 41 4.94 -8.71 16.13
C GLY A 41 3.44 -9.01 16.00
N LEU A 42 2.65 -8.10 15.44
CA LEU A 42 1.19 -8.20 15.33
C LEU A 42 0.74 -8.82 14.00
N TYR A 43 1.48 -8.56 12.92
CA TYR A 43 1.16 -9.04 11.58
C TYR A 43 2.18 -10.08 11.13
N SER A 44 1.71 -11.25 10.67
CA SER A 44 2.57 -12.30 10.12
C SER A 44 3.23 -11.85 8.81
N ASP A 45 2.41 -11.30 7.90
CA ASP A 45 2.86 -10.79 6.61
C ASP A 45 2.06 -9.53 6.23
N VAL A 46 2.74 -8.63 5.53
CA VAL A 46 2.15 -7.38 5.01
C VAL A 46 2.40 -7.33 3.51
N TRP A 47 1.34 -7.11 2.75
CA TRP A 47 1.34 -7.25 1.29
C TRP A 47 0.91 -5.94 0.63
N LEU A 48 1.38 -5.70 -0.59
CA LEU A 48 0.76 -4.71 -1.45
C LEU A 48 -0.62 -5.20 -1.86
N TYR A 49 -1.57 -4.28 -2.04
CA TYR A 49 -2.91 -4.65 -2.48
C TYR A 49 -2.87 -5.34 -3.84
N SER A 50 -1.97 -4.91 -4.74
CA SER A 50 -1.77 -5.55 -6.05
C SER A 50 -1.35 -7.01 -5.95
N ASP A 51 -0.49 -7.34 -4.99
CA ASP A 51 0.09 -8.68 -4.85
C ASP A 51 -0.96 -9.62 -4.26
N TRP A 52 -1.64 -9.17 -3.21
CA TRP A 52 -2.79 -9.88 -2.63
C TRP A 52 -3.91 -10.07 -3.67
N ALA A 53 -4.25 -9.03 -4.43
CA ALA A 53 -5.30 -9.13 -5.45
C ALA A 53 -4.92 -10.13 -6.55
N THR A 54 -3.64 -10.16 -6.95
CA THR A 54 -3.13 -11.14 -7.93
C THR A 54 -3.22 -12.57 -7.39
N GLU A 55 -2.88 -12.79 -6.12
CA GLU A 55 -2.98 -14.11 -5.48
C GLU A 55 -4.44 -14.58 -5.36
N GLN A 56 -5.37 -13.66 -5.11
CA GLN A 56 -6.80 -13.96 -5.02
C GLN A 56 -7.52 -14.03 -6.38
N GLY A 57 -6.82 -13.74 -7.50
CA GLY A 57 -7.44 -13.65 -8.82
C GLY A 57 -8.40 -12.47 -8.98
N ILE A 58 -8.27 -11.44 -8.13
CA ILE A 58 -9.10 -10.22 -8.13
C ILE A 58 -8.45 -9.17 -9.04
N PRO A 59 -9.22 -8.49 -9.92
CA PRO A 59 -8.66 -7.42 -10.74
C PRO A 59 -8.20 -6.24 -9.87
N ILE A 60 -6.94 -5.83 -10.03
CA ILE A 60 -6.25 -4.71 -9.31
C ILE A 60 -6.91 -3.33 -9.55
N ARG A 61 -7.97 -3.28 -10.35
CA ARG A 61 -8.76 -2.07 -10.67
C ARG A 61 -10.14 -2.06 -10.04
N ALA A 62 -10.57 -3.17 -9.45
CA ALA A 62 -11.77 -3.17 -8.64
C ALA A 62 -11.45 -2.41 -7.36
N ILE A 63 -11.89 -1.15 -7.29
CA ILE A 63 -12.27 -0.56 -6.01
C ILE A 63 -13.08 -1.65 -5.30
N PRO A 64 -12.79 -2.02 -4.05
CA PRO A 64 -13.63 -2.97 -3.33
C PRO A 64 -14.97 -2.26 -3.06
N THR A 65 -15.84 -2.21 -4.07
CA THR A 65 -17.26 -2.28 -3.81
C THR A 65 -17.44 -3.66 -3.21
N CYS A 66 -17.49 -3.71 -1.88
CA CYS A 66 -17.74 -4.90 -1.10
C CYS A 66 -19.05 -5.55 -1.56
N TYR A 67 -19.00 -6.38 -2.60
CA TYR A 67 -20.11 -7.26 -3.02
C TYR A 67 -19.94 -8.68 -2.51
N HIS A 68 -18.96 -8.92 -1.63
CA HIS A 68 -18.82 -10.20 -0.96
C HIS A 68 -18.37 -10.01 0.49
N CYS A 69 -19.28 -9.47 1.30
CA CYS A 69 -19.33 -9.84 2.70
C CYS A 69 -19.75 -11.33 2.72
N LYS A 70 -18.78 -12.26 2.80
CA LYS A 70 -19.13 -13.66 3.03
C LYS A 70 -19.49 -13.84 4.50
N SER A 71 -20.72 -14.33 4.68
CA SER A 71 -21.19 -15.14 5.80
C SER A 71 -20.21 -16.25 6.17
#